data_AF-A0A917NBJ3-F1
#
_entry.id   AF-A0A917NBJ3-F1
#
_cell.length_a   1.000
_cell.length_b   1.000
_cell.length_c   1.000
_cell.angle_alpha   90.00
_cell.angle_beta   90.00
_cell.angle_gamma   90.00
#
_symmetry.space_group_name_H-M   'P 1'
#
loop_
_entity.id
_entity.type
_entity.pdbx_description
1 polymer ?
#
loop_
_entity_poly.entity_id
_entity_poly.type
_entity_poly.pdbx_seq_one_letter_code
_entity_poly.pdbx_strand_id
1 'polypeptide(L)'
;MKCVAIGFVLFVVSNFSYGAHIQLHNGTEIEVCKDIFKLRLSNTTKNFSEAINLIADENGIPKWEEGLLLRNPKYLEKSAYFDIDNDGIDESVSSLFTWLSGNPGEYYRVIEQDKLKAFNRFTERDLYSLPGLYSYHPWPYRDLGVFFFSISPFKFKGTFYLGLKDNNFGKEEFMERSFLIVKYSNEMLDFGQNNYGKTSNIEVVCKFVYANKS
;
A
#
# COMPACT_ATOMS: atom_id res chain seq x y z
N MET A 1 -3.23 22.73 -35.72
CA MET A 1 -3.56 21.30 -35.51
C MET A 1 -3.77 21.06 -34.03
N LYS A 2 -5.01 20.81 -33.60
CA LYS A 2 -5.31 20.37 -32.23
C LYS A 2 -5.30 18.85 -32.24
N CYS A 3 -4.30 18.23 -31.61
CA CYS A 3 -4.33 16.80 -31.33
C CYS A 3 -5.43 16.55 -30.31
N VAL A 4 -6.52 15.92 -30.76
CA VAL A 4 -7.55 15.35 -29.88
C VAL A 4 -6.98 14.04 -29.39
N ALA A 5 -6.61 13.98 -28.11
CA ALA A 5 -6.19 12.74 -27.47
C ALA A 5 -7.40 11.81 -27.35
N ILE A 6 -7.41 10.74 -28.13
CA ILE A 6 -8.40 9.67 -28.05
C ILE A 6 -8.04 8.82 -26.82
N GLY A 7 -8.75 9.03 -25.72
CA GLY A 7 -8.62 8.20 -24.52
C GLY A 7 -9.19 6.81 -24.78
N PHE A 8 -8.35 5.78 -24.70
CA PHE A 8 -8.79 4.39 -24.71
C PHE A 8 -9.29 4.01 -23.31
N VAL A 9 -10.61 3.88 -23.17
CA VAL A 9 -11.24 3.26 -22.00
C VAL A 9 -11.31 1.76 -22.28
N LEU A 10 -10.49 0.96 -21.59
CA LEU A 10 -10.59 -0.50 -21.71
C LEU A 10 -11.78 -0.99 -20.86
N PHE A 11 -12.95 -1.15 -21.49
CA PHE A 11 -14.12 -1.78 -20.88
C PHE A 11 -13.96 -3.30 -20.94
N VAL A 12 -13.82 -3.95 -19.77
CA VAL A 12 -13.87 -5.41 -19.68
C VAL A 12 -14.91 -5.78 -18.64
N VAL A 13 -16.05 -6.29 -19.12
CA VAL A 13 -17.16 -6.77 -18.30
C VAL A 13 -16.91 -8.24 -17.96
N SER A 14 -16.65 -8.57 -16.69
CA SER A 14 -16.60 -9.95 -16.22
C SER A 14 -17.94 -10.36 -15.58
N ASN A 15 -18.36 -11.61 -15.82
CA ASN A 15 -19.71 -12.11 -15.54
C ASN A 15 -19.95 -12.62 -14.10
N PHE A 16 -19.16 -12.21 -13.10
CA PHE A 16 -19.42 -12.58 -11.70
C PHE A 16 -19.23 -11.38 -10.76
N SER A 17 -20.31 -11.06 -10.04
CA SER A 17 -20.46 -10.14 -8.89
C SER A 17 -19.49 -8.95 -8.78
N TYR A 18 -20.01 -7.77 -9.13
CA TYR A 18 -19.39 -6.44 -9.11
C TYR A 18 -18.20 -6.30 -10.08
N GLY A 19 -18.48 -5.72 -11.25
CA GLY A 19 -17.43 -5.35 -12.19
C GLY A 19 -16.48 -4.34 -11.55
N ALA A 20 -15.24 -4.74 -11.32
CA ALA A 20 -14.19 -3.81 -10.96
C ALA A 20 -13.90 -2.92 -12.19
N HIS A 21 -14.25 -1.64 -12.12
CA HIS A 21 -13.87 -0.70 -13.16
C HIS A 21 -12.46 -0.22 -12.84
N ILE A 22 -11.52 -0.57 -13.69
CA ILE A 22 -10.17 -0.04 -13.53
C ILE A 22 -10.10 1.30 -14.24
N GLN A 23 -9.94 2.35 -13.46
CA GLN A 23 -9.47 3.62 -13.97
C GLN A 23 -7.94 3.58 -14.02
N LEU A 24 -7.39 3.13 -15.15
CA LEU A 24 -5.99 3.34 -15.47
C LEU A 24 -5.83 4.85 -15.78
N HIS A 25 -5.14 5.59 -14.91
CA HIS A 25 -4.80 6.97 -15.25
C HIS A 25 -3.80 7.00 -16.41
N ASN A 26 -4.02 7.93 -17.35
CA ASN A 26 -3.18 8.15 -18.53
C ASN A 26 -1.69 8.22 -18.14
N GLY A 27 -0.87 7.34 -18.71
CA GLY A 27 0.59 7.51 -18.73
C GLY A 27 1.42 6.25 -18.47
N THR A 28 0.89 5.23 -17.81
CA THR A 28 1.76 4.12 -17.36
C THR A 28 0.99 2.81 -17.24
N GLU A 29 0.91 2.10 -18.37
CA GLU A 29 0.65 0.65 -18.35
C GLU A 29 1.87 -0.07 -17.74
N ILE A 30 2.06 0.02 -16.42
CA ILE A 30 3.13 -0.72 -15.73
C ILE A 30 2.69 -2.18 -15.66
N GLU A 31 3.54 -3.07 -16.18
CA GLU A 31 3.31 -4.51 -16.31
C GLU A 31 2.79 -5.14 -15.01
N VAL A 32 3.27 -4.67 -13.85
CA VAL A 32 2.81 -5.09 -12.51
C VAL A 32 1.29 -4.99 -12.34
N CYS A 33 0.68 -3.90 -12.81
CA CYS A 33 -0.76 -3.66 -12.67
C CYS A 33 -1.57 -4.52 -13.64
N LYS A 34 -1.05 -4.72 -14.85
CA LYS A 34 -1.66 -5.60 -15.85
C LYS A 34 -1.69 -7.04 -15.36
N ASP A 35 -0.60 -7.53 -14.78
CA ASP A 35 -0.49 -8.92 -14.33
C ASP A 35 -1.37 -9.18 -13.11
N ILE A 36 -1.37 -8.28 -12.12
CA ILE A 36 -2.30 -8.33 -10.99
C ILE A 36 -3.75 -8.35 -11.50
N PHE A 37 -4.09 -7.45 -12.43
CA PHE A 37 -5.46 -7.39 -12.94
C PHE A 37 -5.86 -8.64 -13.71
N LYS A 38 -4.98 -9.16 -14.56
CA LYS A 38 -5.23 -10.35 -15.36
C LYS A 38 -5.56 -11.54 -14.45
N LEU A 39 -4.81 -11.72 -13.36
CA LEU A 39 -5.07 -12.75 -12.34
C LEU A 39 -6.39 -12.56 -11.59
N ARG A 40 -6.85 -11.31 -11.44
CA ARG A 40 -8.17 -11.01 -10.88
C ARG A 40 -9.31 -11.32 -11.86
N LEU A 41 -9.14 -10.97 -13.14
CA LEU A 41 -10.15 -11.19 -14.18
C LEU A 41 -10.37 -12.67 -14.50
N SER A 42 -9.31 -13.47 -14.49
CA SER A 42 -9.39 -14.91 -14.79
C SER A 42 -9.98 -15.74 -13.66
N ASN A 43 -10.38 -15.12 -12.53
CA ASN A 43 -10.76 -15.81 -11.28
C ASN A 43 -9.70 -16.81 -10.79
N THR A 44 -8.45 -16.67 -11.23
CA THR A 44 -7.32 -17.51 -10.78
C THR A 44 -7.04 -17.28 -9.30
N THR A 45 -7.37 -16.10 -8.80
CA THR A 45 -7.17 -15.69 -7.41
C THR A 45 -8.50 -15.33 -6.77
N LYS A 46 -8.55 -15.38 -5.43
CA LYS A 46 -9.72 -14.94 -4.64
C LYS A 46 -9.69 -13.46 -4.34
N ASN A 47 -8.50 -12.85 -4.26
CA ASN A 47 -8.32 -11.45 -3.91
C ASN A 47 -7.01 -10.88 -4.48
N PHE A 48 -6.82 -9.57 -4.33
CA PHE A 48 -5.64 -8.86 -4.83
C PHE A 48 -4.33 -9.23 -4.12
N SER A 49 -4.37 -9.59 -2.83
CA SER A 49 -3.18 -10.04 -2.10
C SER A 49 -2.64 -11.36 -2.65
N GLU A 50 -3.52 -12.28 -3.02
CA GLU A 50 -3.13 -13.52 -3.70
C GLU A 50 -2.57 -13.26 -5.10
N ALA A 51 -3.15 -12.30 -5.85
CA ALA A 51 -2.61 -11.89 -7.14
C ALA A 51 -1.21 -11.28 -7.01
N ILE A 52 -0.97 -10.43 -6.01
CA ILE A 52 0.36 -9.92 -5.68
C ILE A 52 1.35 -11.06 -5.43
N ASN A 53 0.99 -12.02 -4.56
CA ASN A 53 1.89 -13.11 -4.20
C ASN A 53 2.27 -13.99 -5.40
N LEU A 54 1.38 -14.14 -6.38
CA LEU A 54 1.65 -14.92 -7.59
C LEU A 54 2.57 -14.21 -8.59
N ILE A 55 2.57 -12.88 -8.63
CA ILE A 55 3.42 -12.13 -9.55
C ILE A 55 4.75 -11.73 -8.95
N ALA A 56 4.86 -11.73 -7.61
CA ALA A 56 6.08 -11.33 -6.93
C ALA A 56 7.29 -12.18 -7.38
N ASP A 57 8.45 -11.54 -7.40
CA ASP A 57 9.73 -12.21 -7.68
C ASP A 57 9.97 -13.35 -6.68
N GLU A 58 10.88 -14.26 -7.00
CA GLU A 58 11.34 -15.26 -6.04
C GLU A 58 11.96 -14.55 -4.82
N ASN A 59 11.43 -14.81 -3.62
CA ASN A 59 11.73 -14.06 -2.39
C ASN A 59 11.31 -12.56 -2.41
N GLY A 60 10.42 -12.18 -3.33
CA GLY A 60 9.92 -10.82 -3.45
C GLY A 60 8.93 -10.41 -2.35
N ILE A 61 8.44 -11.35 -1.54
CA ILE A 61 7.62 -11.06 -0.36
C ILE A 61 8.54 -10.98 0.87
N PRO A 62 8.60 -9.82 1.56
CA PRO A 62 9.41 -9.68 2.76
C PRO A 62 9.05 -10.70 3.84
N LYS A 63 10.08 -11.22 4.52
CA LYS A 63 9.91 -12.10 5.69
C LYS A 63 9.72 -11.26 6.94
N TRP A 64 8.57 -11.42 7.57
CA TRP A 64 8.18 -10.67 8.76
C TRP A 64 8.48 -11.45 10.04
N GLU A 65 9.11 -10.79 11.01
CA GLU A 65 9.49 -11.33 12.31
C GLU A 65 8.79 -10.57 13.44
N GLU A 66 8.24 -11.28 14.42
CA GLU A 66 7.43 -10.70 15.52
C GLU A 66 8.28 -10.18 16.68
N GLY A 67 7.95 -8.98 17.17
CA GLY A 67 8.42 -8.49 18.48
C GLY A 67 9.91 -8.15 18.58
N LEU A 68 10.52 -7.71 17.47
CA LEU A 68 11.95 -7.39 17.44
C LEU A 68 12.26 -5.97 17.93
N LEU A 69 11.44 -4.98 17.55
CA LEU A 69 11.82 -3.57 17.65
C LEU A 69 11.19 -2.85 18.86
N LEU A 70 9.99 -3.25 19.26
CA LEU A 70 9.26 -2.61 20.36
C LEU A 70 9.46 -3.28 21.72
N ARG A 71 9.57 -2.45 22.77
CA ARG A 71 9.73 -2.89 24.17
C ARG A 71 8.42 -3.31 24.85
N ASN A 72 7.25 -2.96 24.32
CA ASN A 72 5.95 -3.10 24.99
C ASN A 72 4.93 -3.88 24.13
N PRO A 73 4.40 -5.04 24.60
CA PRO A 73 3.66 -6.01 23.79
C PRO A 73 2.16 -5.69 23.58
N LYS A 74 1.70 -4.45 23.82
CA LYS A 74 0.28 -4.11 23.61
C LYS A 74 -0.13 -4.17 22.13
N TYR A 75 0.84 -4.03 21.23
CA TYR A 75 0.64 -4.05 19.79
C TYR A 75 1.31 -5.28 19.18
N LEU A 76 0.66 -5.86 18.18
CA LEU A 76 1.26 -6.89 17.33
C LEU A 76 2.21 -6.17 16.37
N GLU A 77 3.48 -6.13 16.74
CA GLU A 77 4.57 -5.58 15.93
C GLU A 77 5.24 -6.69 15.13
N LYS A 78 5.46 -6.41 13.85
CA LYS A 78 6.26 -7.22 12.96
C LYS A 78 7.30 -6.34 12.30
N SER A 79 8.48 -6.87 12.04
CA SER A 79 9.49 -6.17 11.26
C SER A 79 10.03 -7.03 10.13
N ALA A 80 10.45 -6.39 9.06
CA ALA A 80 11.10 -7.02 7.91
C ALA A 80 12.22 -6.11 7.40
N TYR A 81 13.17 -6.70 6.68
CA TYR A 81 14.27 -5.96 6.03
C TYR A 81 14.12 -6.06 4.53
N PHE A 82 14.01 -4.92 3.85
CA PHE A 82 13.93 -4.82 2.39
C PHE A 82 14.06 -3.36 1.94
N ASP A 83 14.64 -3.16 0.76
CA ASP A 83 14.74 -1.90 0.00
C ASP A 83 13.36 -1.33 -0.38
N ILE A 84 12.71 -0.62 0.54
CA ILE A 84 11.34 -0.12 0.37
C ILE A 84 11.27 1.07 -0.60
N ASP A 85 12.32 1.88 -0.66
CA ASP A 85 12.37 3.09 -1.49
C ASP A 85 13.07 2.90 -2.85
N ASN A 86 13.66 1.73 -3.08
CA ASN A 86 14.36 1.32 -4.31
C ASN A 86 15.68 2.06 -4.57
N ASP A 87 16.38 2.50 -3.52
CA ASP A 87 17.71 3.12 -3.62
C ASP A 87 18.86 2.08 -3.64
N GLY A 88 18.55 0.81 -3.39
CA GLY A 88 19.51 -0.29 -3.34
C GLY A 88 20.03 -0.64 -1.94
N ILE A 89 19.51 -0.02 -0.88
CA ILE A 89 19.86 -0.25 0.52
C ILE A 89 18.62 -0.80 1.25
N ASP A 90 18.76 -1.95 1.91
CA ASP A 90 17.64 -2.49 2.69
C ASP A 90 17.39 -1.68 3.97
N GLU A 91 16.16 -1.22 4.19
CA GLU A 91 15.71 -0.62 5.44
C GLU A 91 15.04 -1.64 6.35
N SER A 92 14.99 -1.34 7.66
CA SER A 92 14.09 -2.06 8.56
C SER A 92 12.72 -1.41 8.54
N VAL A 93 11.70 -2.18 8.18
CA VAL A 93 10.31 -1.74 8.14
C VAL A 93 9.56 -2.41 9.27
N SER A 94 9.00 -1.61 10.18
CA SER A 94 8.12 -2.09 11.25
C SER A 94 6.66 -1.91 10.85
N SER A 95 5.91 -3.01 10.79
CA SER A 95 4.46 -3.03 10.72
C SER A 95 3.87 -3.07 12.13
N LEU A 96 3.04 -2.06 12.44
CA LEU A 96 2.20 -2.06 13.62
C LEU A 96 0.75 -2.17 13.24
N PHE A 97 0.05 -3.06 13.95
CA PHE A 97 -1.39 -3.14 13.87
C PHE A 97 -2.05 -2.50 15.09
N THR A 98 -2.88 -1.50 14.87
CA THR A 98 -3.62 -0.83 15.95
C THR A 98 -5.13 -1.00 15.78
N TRP A 99 -5.83 -1.16 16.90
CA TRP A 99 -7.29 -1.21 16.97
C TRP A 99 -7.82 0.15 17.41
N LEU A 100 -7.85 1.11 16.49
CA LEU A 100 -8.34 2.44 16.80
C LEU A 100 -9.86 2.47 16.54
N SER A 101 -10.64 2.71 17.59
CA SER A 101 -12.10 2.66 17.57
C SER A 101 -12.67 1.31 17.11
N GLY A 102 -12.01 0.20 17.47
CA GLY A 102 -12.47 -1.16 17.17
C GLY A 102 -12.22 -1.64 15.73
N ASN A 103 -11.69 -0.77 14.85
CA ASN A 103 -11.33 -1.17 13.49
C ASN A 103 -9.81 -1.34 13.35
N PRO A 104 -9.37 -2.37 12.62
CA PRO A 104 -7.96 -2.60 12.33
C PRO A 104 -7.36 -1.55 11.39
N GLY A 105 -6.18 -1.05 11.72
CA GLY A 105 -5.36 -0.20 10.83
C GLY A 105 -3.87 -0.52 10.95
N GLU A 106 -3.19 -0.54 9.80
CA GLU A 106 -1.76 -0.85 9.71
C GLU A 106 -0.91 0.41 9.56
N TYR A 107 0.29 0.38 10.15
CA TYR A 107 1.31 1.42 10.07
C TYR A 107 2.60 0.77 9.63
N TYR A 108 3.23 1.30 8.59
CA TYR A 108 4.62 1.00 8.29
C TYR A 108 5.47 2.14 8.81
N ARG A 109 6.52 1.82 9.55
CA ARG A 109 7.56 2.76 9.97
C ARG A 109 8.88 2.30 9.36
N VAL A 110 9.51 3.19 8.63
CA VAL A 110 10.77 2.93 7.92
C VAL A 110 11.91 3.42 8.80
N ILE A 111 12.87 2.53 9.03
CA ILE A 111 14.01 2.74 9.91
C ILE A 111 15.28 2.53 9.10
N GLU A 112 15.96 3.63 8.83
CA GLU A 112 17.27 3.64 8.21
C GLU A 112 18.29 2.83 9.03
N GLN A 113 19.21 2.15 8.36
CA GLN A 113 20.17 1.25 9.00
C GLN A 113 21.09 1.97 10.00
N ASP A 114 21.41 3.24 9.76
CA ASP A 114 22.23 4.06 10.65
C ASP A 114 21.50 4.39 11.96
N LYS A 115 20.18 4.58 11.91
CA LYS A 115 19.32 4.79 13.08
C LYS A 115 19.19 3.51 13.91
N LEU A 116 19.09 2.34 13.30
CA LEU A 116 19.04 1.05 14.03
C LEU A 116 20.26 0.86 14.94
N LYS A 117 21.46 1.25 14.49
CA LYS A 117 22.70 1.11 15.29
C LYS A 117 22.71 2.02 16.53
N ALA A 118 21.91 3.08 16.55
CA ALA A 118 21.83 4.02 17.65
C ALA A 118 20.84 3.57 18.76
N PHE A 119 19.94 2.64 18.48
CA PHE A 119 18.89 2.22 19.42
C PHE A 119 18.94 0.72 19.68
N ASN A 120 19.17 0.31 20.94
CA ASN A 120 19.06 -1.10 21.33
C ASN A 120 17.62 -1.64 21.18
N ARG A 121 16.60 -0.80 21.39
CA ARG A 121 15.16 -0.99 21.12
C ARG A 121 14.47 0.37 21.05
N PHE A 122 13.39 0.49 20.27
CA PHE A 122 12.60 1.72 20.18
C PHE A 122 11.49 1.77 21.23
N THR A 123 11.18 2.96 21.76
CA THR A 123 9.90 3.19 22.43
C THR A 123 8.80 3.40 21.38
N GLU A 124 7.55 3.26 21.79
CA GLU A 124 6.41 3.56 20.92
C GLU A 124 6.45 5.01 20.39
N ARG A 125 6.89 5.96 21.22
CA ARG A 125 7.05 7.36 20.80
C ARG A 125 8.13 7.52 19.74
N ASP A 126 9.27 6.84 19.90
CA ASP A 126 10.35 6.89 18.92
C ASP A 126 9.92 6.29 17.60
N LEU A 127 9.09 5.24 17.62
CA LEU A 127 8.60 4.61 16.40
C LEU A 127 7.57 5.49 15.68
N TYR A 128 6.70 6.21 16.40
CA TYR A 128 5.75 7.13 15.79
C TYR A 128 6.38 8.40 15.20
N SER A 129 7.58 8.79 15.63
CA SER A 129 8.30 9.91 15.03
C SER A 129 9.05 9.52 13.74
N LEU A 130 9.11 8.23 13.40
CA LEU A 130 9.76 7.75 12.18
C LEU A 130 8.88 7.92 10.94
N PRO A 131 9.50 8.14 9.76
CA PRO A 131 8.79 8.18 8.49
C PRO A 131 8.13 6.83 8.17
N GLY A 132 7.18 6.83 7.23
CA GLY A 132 6.45 5.63 6.85
C GLY A 132 5.07 5.86 6.23
N LEU A 133 4.18 4.88 6.36
CA LEU A 133 2.81 4.91 5.87
C LEU A 133 1.86 4.60 7.02
N TYR A 134 0.72 5.26 7.06
CA TYR A 134 -0.23 5.01 8.15
C TYR A 134 -1.68 5.16 7.73
N SER A 135 -2.51 4.36 8.38
CA SER A 135 -3.93 4.24 8.16
C SER A 135 -4.73 4.89 9.30
N TYR A 136 -4.48 6.17 9.58
CA TYR A 136 -5.13 6.90 10.68
C TYR A 136 -5.58 8.30 10.31
N HIS A 137 -6.54 8.84 11.08
CA HIS A 137 -7.04 10.20 10.93
C HIS A 137 -5.87 11.22 10.93
N PRO A 138 -5.78 12.15 9.95
CA PRO A 138 -6.84 12.61 9.05
C PRO A 138 -7.12 11.79 7.78
N TRP A 139 -6.59 10.56 7.68
CA TRP A 139 -6.65 9.70 6.49
C TRP A 139 -5.93 10.36 5.32
N PRO A 140 -4.59 10.37 5.33
CA PRO A 140 -3.80 11.09 4.34
C PRO A 140 -4.19 10.72 2.90
N TYR A 141 -4.53 9.47 2.62
CA TYR A 141 -4.82 8.97 1.27
C TYR A 141 -6.32 8.95 0.92
N ARG A 142 -7.15 9.70 1.66
CA ARG A 142 -8.60 9.74 1.46
C ARG A 142 -8.98 10.13 0.02
N ASP A 143 -8.31 11.11 -0.56
CA ASP A 143 -8.59 11.57 -1.94
C ASP A 143 -8.29 10.50 -2.98
N LEU A 144 -7.41 9.55 -2.64
CA LEU A 144 -7.14 8.39 -3.47
C LEU A 144 -8.15 7.25 -3.25
N GLY A 145 -9.07 7.37 -2.29
CA GLY A 145 -10.05 6.33 -1.94
C GLY A 145 -9.50 5.30 -0.96
N VAL A 146 -8.48 5.65 -0.17
CA VAL A 146 -7.82 4.78 0.81
C VAL A 146 -7.89 5.43 2.20
N PHE A 147 -8.55 4.78 3.15
CA PHE A 147 -8.82 5.33 4.48
C PHE A 147 -8.30 4.41 5.57
N PHE A 148 -8.84 3.19 5.62
CA PHE A 148 -8.47 2.16 6.58
C PHE A 148 -7.94 0.98 5.79
N PHE A 149 -6.63 0.80 5.73
CA PHE A 149 -6.02 -0.10 4.77
C PHE A 149 -5.00 -1.05 5.36
N SER A 150 -4.83 -2.16 4.63
CA SER A 150 -3.72 -3.10 4.76
C SER A 150 -2.65 -2.77 3.73
N ILE A 151 -1.39 -3.03 4.11
CA ILE A 151 -0.21 -2.78 3.29
C ILE A 151 0.40 -4.14 2.92
N SER A 152 0.69 -4.35 1.66
CA SER A 152 1.29 -5.59 1.15
C SER A 152 2.51 -5.26 0.30
N PRO A 153 3.74 -5.31 0.86
CA PRO A 153 4.96 -5.10 0.11
C PRO A 153 5.29 -6.31 -0.74
N PHE A 154 5.78 -6.06 -1.95
CA PHE A 154 6.22 -7.10 -2.85
C PHE A 154 7.22 -6.56 -3.87
N LYS A 155 8.18 -7.39 -4.26
CA LYS A 155 9.14 -7.11 -5.34
C LYS A 155 8.61 -7.69 -6.65
N PHE A 156 8.66 -6.91 -7.71
CA PHE A 156 8.31 -7.33 -9.06
C PHE A 156 9.35 -6.78 -10.03
N LYS A 157 10.02 -7.69 -10.75
CA LYS A 157 11.10 -7.39 -11.71
C LYS A 157 12.17 -6.48 -11.14
N GLY A 158 12.59 -6.75 -9.91
CA GLY A 158 13.65 -5.99 -9.26
C GLY A 158 13.20 -4.73 -8.53
N THR A 159 11.93 -4.32 -8.63
CA THR A 159 11.40 -3.11 -7.99
C THR A 159 10.41 -3.49 -6.89
N PHE A 160 10.55 -2.91 -5.69
CA PHE A 160 9.59 -3.01 -4.62
C PHE A 160 8.41 -2.05 -4.83
N TYR A 161 7.22 -2.61 -4.65
CA TYR A 161 5.93 -1.93 -4.68
C TYR A 161 5.18 -2.21 -3.38
N LEU A 162 4.24 -1.34 -3.07
CA LEU A 162 3.31 -1.49 -1.96
C LEU A 162 1.88 -1.57 -2.49
N GLY A 163 1.19 -2.65 -2.16
CA GLY A 163 -0.26 -2.75 -2.32
C GLY A 163 -0.96 -2.10 -1.14
N LEU A 164 -1.69 -1.01 -1.37
CA LEU A 164 -2.50 -0.33 -0.34
C LEU A 164 -3.97 -0.66 -0.56
N LYS A 165 -4.51 -1.59 0.22
CA LYS A 165 -5.89 -2.06 0.07
C LYS A 165 -6.75 -1.56 1.21
N ASP A 166 -7.72 -0.69 0.91
CA ASP A 166 -8.74 -0.33 1.89
C ASP A 166 -9.53 -1.59 2.33
N ASN A 167 -9.77 -1.71 3.62
CA ASN A 167 -10.41 -2.86 4.25
C ASN A 167 -11.88 -3.02 3.83
N ASN A 168 -12.50 -1.94 3.33
CA ASN A 168 -13.86 -1.96 2.79
C ASN A 168 -13.90 -2.02 1.26
N PHE A 169 -12.76 -2.08 0.58
CA PHE A 169 -12.70 -2.27 -0.86
C PHE A 169 -13.43 -3.55 -1.30
N GLY A 170 -14.37 -3.40 -2.24
CA GLY A 170 -15.20 -4.49 -2.78
C GLY A 170 -16.47 -4.79 -2.02
N LYS A 171 -16.85 -3.94 -1.06
CA LYS A 171 -18.17 -3.94 -0.44
C LYS A 171 -19.07 -2.94 -1.17
N GLU A 172 -20.31 -3.34 -1.44
CA GLU A 172 -21.30 -2.53 -2.18
C GLU A 172 -21.59 -1.18 -1.52
N GLU A 173 -21.58 -1.13 -0.19
CA GLU A 173 -21.77 0.13 0.57
C GLU A 173 -20.58 1.10 0.46
N PHE A 174 -19.46 0.63 -0.10
CA PHE A 174 -18.16 1.30 -0.09
C PHE A 174 -17.49 1.28 -1.48
N MET A 175 -18.28 1.55 -2.53
CA MET A 175 -17.82 1.53 -3.93
C MET A 175 -16.75 2.60 -4.23
N GLU A 176 -16.69 3.67 -3.43
CA GLU A 176 -15.69 4.72 -3.53
C GLU A 176 -14.30 4.30 -3.02
N ARG A 177 -14.19 3.14 -2.36
CA ARG A 177 -12.92 2.63 -1.84
C ARG A 177 -12.09 2.06 -2.96
N SER A 178 -10.78 2.04 -2.74
CA SER A 178 -9.82 1.63 -3.75
C SER A 178 -8.76 0.69 -3.20
N PHE A 179 -8.12 0.01 -4.14
CA PHE A 179 -6.85 -0.67 -3.95
C PHE A 179 -5.81 0.03 -4.83
N LEU A 180 -4.66 0.37 -4.27
CA LEU A 180 -3.57 1.05 -4.98
C LEU A 180 -2.35 0.14 -5.08
N ILE A 181 -1.63 0.24 -6.19
CA ILE A 181 -0.22 -0.13 -6.24
C ILE A 181 0.56 1.17 -6.25
N VAL A 182 1.54 1.27 -5.36
CA VAL A 182 2.35 2.47 -5.21
C VAL A 182 3.82 2.14 -5.07
N LYS A 183 4.68 3.13 -5.34
CA LYS A 183 6.06 3.15 -4.88
C LYS A 183 6.22 4.13 -3.73
N TYR A 184 7.08 3.76 -2.80
CA TYR A 184 7.50 4.63 -1.69
C TYR A 184 8.76 5.40 -2.14
N SER A 185 8.86 6.69 -1.78
CA SER A 185 9.98 7.55 -2.23
C SER A 185 10.72 8.24 -1.07
N ASN A 186 10.72 7.62 0.13
CA ASN A 186 11.41 8.09 1.35
C ASN A 186 11.02 9.49 1.89
N GLU A 187 10.16 10.23 1.18
CA GLU A 187 9.62 11.50 1.67
C GLU A 187 8.35 11.27 2.50
N MET A 188 8.50 11.32 3.84
CA MET A 188 7.37 11.40 4.75
C MET A 188 7.31 12.70 5.53
N LEU A 189 6.09 13.18 5.73
CA LEU A 189 5.79 14.41 6.43
C LEU A 189 5.81 14.24 7.94
N ASP A 190 6.42 15.24 8.56
CA ASP A 190 6.49 15.49 9.98
C ASP A 190 5.09 15.72 10.58
N PHE A 191 4.70 14.83 11.51
CA PHE A 191 3.52 15.02 12.36
C PHE A 191 3.90 15.77 13.65
N GLY A 192 4.40 16.99 13.49
CA GLY A 192 4.17 18.03 14.47
C GLY A 192 2.66 18.32 14.56
N GLN A 193 2.16 18.60 15.77
CA GLN A 193 0.73 18.72 16.14
C GLN A 193 -0.15 19.67 15.28
N ASN A 194 0.41 20.37 14.30
CA ASN A 194 -0.25 21.42 13.53
C ASN A 194 -0.43 21.12 12.02
N ASN A 195 0.05 19.99 11.49
CA ASN A 195 -0.03 19.69 10.05
C ASN A 195 -0.96 18.51 9.74
N TYR A 196 -2.26 18.73 9.95
CA TYR A 196 -3.29 17.89 9.37
C TYR A 196 -3.34 18.13 7.85
N GLY A 197 -2.75 17.22 7.06
CA GLY A 197 -3.11 17.12 5.63
C GLY A 197 -1.96 17.26 4.63
N LYS A 198 -0.89 16.49 4.80
CA LYS A 198 -0.07 16.16 3.63
C LYS A 198 0.15 14.64 3.58
N THR A 199 -0.06 14.08 2.41
CA THR A 199 0.23 12.69 2.02
C THR A 199 1.73 12.48 1.94
N SER A 200 2.25 11.34 2.42
CA SER A 200 3.57 10.89 1.96
C SER A 200 3.62 10.92 0.43
N ASN A 201 4.79 11.19 -0.17
CA ASN A 201 4.93 11.09 -1.62
C ASN A 201 4.92 9.60 -2.01
N ILE A 202 3.73 9.02 -2.07
CA ILE A 202 3.48 7.76 -2.75
C ILE A 202 3.33 8.07 -4.24
N GLU A 203 4.13 7.41 -5.06
CA GLU A 203 3.91 7.41 -6.49
C GLU A 203 2.80 6.39 -6.78
N VAL A 204 1.60 6.86 -7.14
CA VAL A 204 0.50 5.96 -7.52
C VAL A 204 0.81 5.37 -8.89
N VAL A 205 1.15 4.08 -8.90
CA VAL A 205 1.41 3.29 -10.10
C VAL A 205 0.10 2.91 -10.77
N CYS A 206 -0.87 2.42 -9.98
CA CYS A 206 -2.23 2.23 -10.47
C CYS A 206 -3.25 2.24 -9.33
N LYS A 207 -4.49 2.57 -9.70
CA LYS A 207 -5.65 2.61 -8.81
C LYS A 207 -6.74 1.69 -9.35
N PHE A 208 -7.15 0.75 -8.53
CA PHE A 208 -8.26 -0.15 -8.76
C PHE A 208 -9.48 0.36 -8.00
N VAL A 209 -10.59 0.57 -8.70
CA VAL A 209 -11.88 0.92 -8.11
C VAL A 209 -12.94 -0.09 -8.55
N TYR A 210 -14.03 -0.17 -7.81
CA TYR A 210 -15.25 -0.76 -8.35
C TYR A 210 -16.02 0.33 -9.08
N ALA A 211 -16.77 -0.01 -10.14
CA ALA A 211 -17.86 0.89 -10.50
C ALA A 211 -19.19 0.18 -10.58
N ASN A 212 -20.21 1.01 -10.48
CA ASN A 212 -21.58 0.59 -10.47
C ASN A 212 -21.89 -0.20 -11.74
N LYS A 213 -22.74 -1.21 -11.58
CA LYS A 213 -23.49 -1.76 -12.70
C LYS A 213 -24.40 -0.62 -13.19
N SER A 214 -23.99 0.04 -14.27
CA SER A 214 -24.86 0.89 -15.08
C SER A 214 -25.95 0.06 -15.73
#